data_AF-A0A847MFI0-F1
#
_entry.id   AF-A0A847MFI0-F1
#
_cell.length_a   1.000
_cell.length_b   1.000
_cell.length_c   1.000
_cell.angle_alpha   90.00
_cell.angle_beta   90.00
_cell.angle_gamma   90.00
#
_symmetry.space_group_name_H-M   'P 1'
#
loop_
_entity.id
_entity.type
_entity.pdbx_description
1 polymer ?
#
loop_
_entity_poly.entity_id
_entity_poly.type
_entity_poly.pdbx_seq_one_letter_code
_entity_poly.pdbx_strand_id
1 'polypeptide(L)'
;MNIYTIPLIAIILIQILFYLFFFRKKPITIQKWVTIFFFPFILVMIIPYHQIERFLLNRLAGFLPVLLIHTILVLIELVLISVSLLYLLKIIKKSGIELFRYFLLIGVGFGCGYFFRNVILIWYHPLSSFFGYSQFSNFITGFFIAQEILHILIFIVSSGFLGIGLIRLQKNQKFAGILSIFFAFCLLEIDALVRVLFQYMPSFAFLSAVYVISILPLLFILGGIFLWISYRHQEKKE
;
A
#
# COMPACT_ATOMS: atom_id res chain seq x y z
N MET A 1 -16.49 -11.97 20.14
CA MET A 1 -15.37 -11.06 19.83
C MET A 1 -15.80 -10.22 18.64
N ASN A 2 -15.78 -8.89 18.76
CA ASN A 2 -16.29 -8.02 17.71
C ASN A 2 -15.43 -8.20 16.44
N ILE A 3 -15.98 -8.56 15.28
CA ILE A 3 -15.16 -8.88 14.07
C ILE A 3 -14.19 -7.73 13.72
N TYR A 4 -14.54 -6.50 14.08
CA TYR A 4 -13.72 -5.29 13.94
C TYR A 4 -12.48 -5.21 14.87
N THR A 5 -12.39 -6.05 15.91
CA THR A 5 -11.19 -6.09 16.79
C THR A 5 -10.01 -6.82 16.16
N ILE A 6 -10.25 -7.77 15.25
CA ILE A 6 -9.18 -8.55 14.60
C ILE A 6 -8.26 -7.66 13.73
N PRO A 7 -8.78 -6.78 12.86
CA PRO A 7 -7.96 -5.84 12.10
C PRO A 7 -7.15 -4.90 12.99
N LEU A 8 -7.74 -4.44 14.09
CA LEU A 8 -7.08 -3.54 15.04
C LEU A 8 -5.88 -4.22 15.70
N ILE A 9 -6.06 -5.47 16.15
CA ILE A 9 -4.99 -6.31 16.72
C ILE A 9 -3.89 -6.56 15.68
N ALA A 10 -4.25 -6.84 14.43
CA ALA A 10 -3.29 -7.07 13.35
C ALA A 10 -2.44 -5.82 13.07
N ILE A 11 -3.05 -4.63 13.02
CA ILE A 11 -2.33 -3.35 12.85
C ILE A 11 -1.36 -3.15 14.02
N ILE A 12 -1.80 -3.37 15.26
CA ILE A 12 -0.95 -3.24 16.45
C ILE A 12 0.24 -4.21 16.38
N LEU A 13 0.02 -5.46 15.98
CA LEU A 13 1.08 -6.46 15.83
C LEU A 13 2.09 -6.09 14.75
N ILE A 14 1.62 -5.70 13.56
CA ILE A 14 2.49 -5.24 12.46
C ILE A 14 3.36 -4.07 12.92
N GLN A 15 2.77 -3.15 13.67
CA GLN A 15 3.46 -1.97 14.17
C GLN A 15 4.52 -2.28 15.23
N ILE A 16 4.21 -3.18 16.16
CA ILE A 16 5.18 -3.66 17.16
C ILE A 16 6.34 -4.35 16.45
N LEU A 17 6.05 -5.27 15.53
CA LEU A 17 7.08 -5.99 14.77
C LEU A 17 7.96 -5.01 13.98
N PHE A 18 7.34 -4.06 13.28
CA PHE A 18 8.04 -3.09 12.47
C PHE A 18 8.95 -2.17 13.30
N TYR A 19 8.47 -1.69 14.45
CA TYR A 19 9.28 -0.92 15.40
C TYR A 19 10.51 -1.72 15.88
N LEU A 20 10.30 -2.99 16.25
CA LEU A 20 11.36 -3.88 16.71
C LEU A 20 12.41 -4.18 15.63
N PHE A 21 12.01 -4.32 14.37
CA PHE A 21 12.94 -4.61 13.27
C PHE A 21 13.75 -3.39 12.83
N PHE A 22 13.12 -2.21 12.66
CA PHE A 22 13.75 -1.07 12.00
C PHE A 22 14.22 0.05 12.95
N PHE A 23 13.60 0.19 14.13
CA PHE A 23 13.87 1.31 15.04
C PHE A 23 14.55 0.90 16.37
N ARG A 24 14.80 -0.40 16.61
CA ARG A 24 15.42 -0.90 17.85
C ARG A 24 16.74 -0.22 18.23
N LYS A 25 17.62 0.07 17.27
CA LYS A 25 18.95 0.68 17.53
C LYS A 25 18.94 2.21 17.54
N LYS A 26 17.93 2.85 16.93
CA LYS A 26 17.79 4.31 16.85
C LYS A 26 16.32 4.65 17.08
N PRO A 27 15.89 4.74 18.35
CA PRO A 27 14.48 4.90 18.68
C PRO A 27 13.97 6.25 18.17
N ILE A 28 12.76 6.21 17.63
CA ILE A 28 11.99 7.40 17.28
C ILE A 28 11.08 7.77 18.46
N THR A 29 10.84 9.07 18.67
CA THR A 29 9.89 9.50 19.68
C THR A 29 8.47 9.04 19.31
N ILE A 30 7.69 8.58 20.29
CA ILE A 30 6.32 8.09 20.09
C ILE A 30 5.49 9.12 19.31
N GLN A 31 5.62 10.41 19.65
CA GLN A 31 4.93 11.50 18.96
C GLN A 31 5.24 11.53 17.45
N LYS A 32 6.52 11.47 17.06
CA LYS A 32 6.91 11.45 15.63
C LYS A 32 6.47 10.16 14.94
N TRP A 33 6.57 9.03 15.62
CA TRP A 33 6.13 7.75 15.09
C TRP A 33 4.62 7.73 14.81
N VAL A 34 3.83 8.24 15.76
CA VAL A 34 2.38 8.42 15.60
C VAL A 34 2.11 9.37 14.45
N THR A 35 2.74 10.55 14.36
CA THR A 35 2.47 11.47 13.24
C THR A 35 2.78 10.85 11.87
N ILE A 36 3.93 10.17 11.75
CA ILE A 36 4.41 9.62 10.48
C ILE A 36 3.59 8.40 10.04
N PHE A 37 3.05 7.63 10.98
CA PHE A 37 2.17 6.51 10.67
C PHE A 37 0.70 6.94 10.50
N PHE A 38 0.18 7.74 11.43
CA PHE A 38 -1.25 8.03 11.54
C PHE A 38 -1.73 8.95 10.41
N PHE A 39 -0.87 9.84 9.92
CA PHE A 39 -1.19 10.69 8.77
C PHE A 39 -1.48 9.87 7.49
N PRO A 40 -0.57 9.02 6.99
CA PRO A 40 -0.85 8.17 5.82
C PRO A 40 -1.98 7.16 6.08
N PHE A 41 -2.11 6.66 7.30
CA PHE A 41 -3.22 5.78 7.70
C PHE A 41 -4.58 6.46 7.54
N ILE A 42 -4.77 7.64 8.14
CA ILE A 42 -6.02 8.42 8.05
C ILE A 42 -6.30 8.82 6.61
N LEU A 43 -5.26 9.24 5.87
CA LEU A 43 -5.42 9.69 4.49
C LEU A 43 -6.10 8.62 3.63
N VAL A 44 -5.58 7.39 3.65
CA VAL A 44 -6.14 6.29 2.86
C VAL A 44 -7.52 5.86 3.36
N MET A 45 -7.74 5.97 4.67
CA MET A 45 -9.03 5.68 5.31
C MET A 45 -10.15 6.63 4.89
N ILE A 46 -9.85 7.92 4.73
CA ILE A 46 -10.84 8.95 4.41
C ILE A 46 -11.14 9.00 2.91
N ILE A 47 -10.17 8.67 2.04
CA ILE A 47 -10.36 8.72 0.58
C ILE A 47 -11.37 7.62 0.16
N PRO A 48 -12.60 7.99 -0.24
CA PRO A 48 -13.67 7.04 -0.51
C PRO A 48 -13.61 6.57 -1.97
N TYR A 49 -12.44 6.20 -2.45
CA TYR A 49 -12.18 5.98 -3.89
C TYR A 49 -13.09 4.88 -4.47
N HIS A 50 -13.19 3.73 -3.80
CA HIS A 50 -14.06 2.63 -4.24
C HIS A 50 -15.55 3.00 -4.21
N GLN A 51 -15.94 4.01 -3.43
CA GLN A 51 -17.32 4.47 -3.29
C GLN A 51 -17.72 5.37 -4.46
N ILE A 52 -16.83 6.28 -4.85
CA ILE A 52 -16.96 7.10 -6.06
C ILE A 52 -16.91 6.19 -7.29
N GLU A 53 -15.98 5.23 -7.32
CA GLU A 53 -15.90 4.21 -8.36
C GLU A 53 -17.26 3.51 -8.47
N ARG A 54 -17.74 2.82 -7.43
CA ARG A 54 -19.00 2.07 -7.49
C ARG A 54 -20.23 2.89 -7.85
N PHE A 55 -20.31 4.13 -7.37
CA PHE A 55 -21.36 5.07 -7.78
C PHE A 55 -21.28 5.43 -9.27
N LEU A 56 -20.09 5.71 -9.78
CA LEU A 56 -19.85 6.03 -11.19
C LEU A 56 -20.08 4.81 -12.10
N LEU A 57 -19.67 3.61 -11.69
CA LEU A 57 -19.88 2.36 -12.43
C LEU A 57 -21.36 2.04 -12.61
N ASN A 58 -22.14 2.19 -11.54
CA ASN A 58 -23.59 1.99 -11.57
C ASN A 58 -24.29 3.00 -12.49
N ARG A 59 -23.66 4.15 -12.77
CA ARG A 59 -24.21 5.21 -13.64
C ARG A 59 -23.72 5.15 -15.09
N LEU A 60 -22.49 4.68 -15.35
CA LEU A 60 -21.80 4.84 -16.63
C LEU A 60 -21.72 3.56 -17.49
N ALA A 61 -22.26 2.42 -17.01
CA ALA A 61 -22.52 1.20 -17.78
C ALA A 61 -21.57 0.94 -18.98
N GLY A 62 -20.30 0.60 -18.72
CA GLY A 62 -19.37 0.18 -19.78
C GLY A 62 -17.93 0.01 -19.30
N PHE A 63 -17.25 -1.07 -19.73
CA PHE A 63 -15.88 -1.45 -19.32
C PHE A 63 -14.82 -0.36 -19.55
N LEU A 64 -14.91 0.37 -20.66
CA LEU A 64 -13.94 1.43 -20.99
C LEU A 64 -14.07 2.66 -20.07
N PRO A 65 -15.28 3.21 -19.82
CA PRO A 65 -15.45 4.26 -18.81
C PRO A 65 -15.07 3.83 -17.39
N VAL A 66 -15.34 2.57 -17.02
CA VAL A 66 -14.92 1.96 -15.74
C VAL A 66 -13.40 2.03 -15.58
N LEU A 67 -12.67 1.54 -16.59
CA LEU A 67 -11.22 1.51 -16.60
C LEU A 67 -10.64 2.93 -16.49
N LEU A 68 -11.16 3.87 -17.29
CA LEU A 68 -10.72 5.27 -17.29
C LEU A 68 -10.88 5.93 -15.90
N ILE A 69 -12.05 5.76 -15.28
CA ILE A 69 -12.35 6.33 -13.95
C ILE A 69 -11.45 5.70 -12.89
N HIS A 70 -11.24 4.40 -12.95
CA HIS A 70 -10.33 3.71 -12.04
C HIS A 70 -8.91 4.23 -12.18
N THR A 71 -8.39 4.36 -13.41
CA THR A 71 -7.06 4.91 -13.67
C THR A 71 -6.93 6.34 -13.15
N ILE A 72 -7.95 7.19 -13.32
CA ILE A 72 -7.95 8.57 -12.79
C ILE A 72 -7.91 8.56 -11.26
N LEU A 73 -8.65 7.66 -10.61
CA LEU A 73 -8.67 7.57 -9.16
C LEU A 73 -7.35 7.03 -8.58
N VAL A 74 -6.76 6.03 -9.22
CA VAL A 74 -5.40 5.55 -8.89
C VAL A 74 -4.39 6.68 -9.06
N LEU A 75 -4.49 7.48 -10.13
CA LEU A 75 -3.64 8.65 -10.34
C LEU A 75 -3.81 9.67 -9.19
N ILE A 76 -5.04 9.95 -8.76
CA ILE A 76 -5.31 10.84 -7.62
C ILE A 76 -4.70 10.28 -6.32
N GLU A 77 -4.84 8.97 -6.07
CA GLU A 77 -4.25 8.30 -4.91
C GLU A 77 -2.73 8.40 -4.94
N LEU A 78 -2.10 8.16 -6.09
CA LEU A 78 -0.66 8.33 -6.29
C LEU A 78 -0.21 9.78 -6.08
N VAL A 79 -0.98 10.77 -6.54
CA VAL A 79 -0.70 12.19 -6.28
C VAL A 79 -0.79 12.50 -4.79
N LEU A 80 -1.83 12.05 -4.10
CA LEU A 80 -2.01 12.26 -2.66
C LEU A 80 -0.92 11.58 -1.83
N ILE A 81 -0.54 10.35 -2.19
CA ILE A 81 0.60 9.63 -1.61
C ILE A 81 1.89 10.42 -1.84
N SER A 82 2.12 10.91 -3.05
CA SER A 82 3.31 11.68 -3.41
C SER A 82 3.39 13.01 -2.65
N VAL A 83 2.29 13.75 -2.55
CA VAL A 83 2.20 15.01 -1.77
C VAL A 83 2.42 14.74 -0.28
N SER A 84 1.85 13.66 0.23
CA SER A 84 2.02 13.25 1.62
C SER A 84 3.47 12.88 1.94
N LEU A 85 4.13 12.18 1.01
CA LEU A 85 5.55 11.88 1.08
C LEU A 85 6.39 13.16 1.07
N LEU A 86 6.09 14.12 0.19
CA LEU A 86 6.77 15.42 0.15
C LEU A 86 6.58 16.22 1.43
N TYR A 87 5.39 16.20 2.02
CA TYR A 87 5.11 16.85 3.30
C TYR A 87 5.89 16.20 4.45
N LEU A 88 5.87 14.86 4.53
CA LEU A 88 6.61 14.12 5.55
C LEU A 88 8.12 14.29 5.41
N LEU A 89 8.65 14.32 4.18
CA LEU A 89 10.05 14.62 3.90
C LEU A 89 10.49 15.99 4.46
N LYS A 90 9.64 17.02 4.34
CA LYS A 90 9.93 18.35 4.91
C LYS A 90 10.01 18.33 6.44
N ILE A 91 9.22 17.49 7.10
CA ILE A 91 9.20 17.36 8.57
C ILE A 91 10.40 16.57 9.07
N ILE A 92 10.78 15.50 8.37
CA ILE A 92 11.74 14.53 8.88
C ILE A 92 13.17 15.10 8.91
N LYS A 93 13.55 16.02 7.99
CA LYS A 93 14.91 16.60 7.88
C LYS A 93 16.06 15.59 8.11
N LYS A 94 15.83 14.30 7.78
CA LYS A 94 16.85 13.25 7.87
C LYS A 94 17.44 13.00 6.49
N SER A 95 18.68 12.56 6.48
CA SER A 95 19.41 12.17 5.28
C SER A 95 19.88 10.73 5.39
N GLY A 96 20.22 10.14 4.25
CA GLY A 96 20.83 8.82 4.19
C GLY A 96 19.90 7.68 4.62
N ILE A 97 20.47 6.64 5.20
CA ILE A 97 19.79 5.39 5.61
C ILE A 97 18.67 5.62 6.60
N GLU A 98 18.74 6.67 7.42
CA GLU A 98 17.63 6.99 8.33
C GLU A 98 16.36 7.29 7.55
N LEU A 99 16.45 8.00 6.43
CA LEU A 99 15.33 8.32 5.54
C LEU A 99 14.58 7.05 5.11
N PHE A 100 15.32 5.99 4.75
CA PHE A 100 14.75 4.71 4.32
C PHE A 100 13.80 4.11 5.37
N ARG A 101 14.16 4.16 6.65
CA ARG A 101 13.33 3.61 7.74
C ARG A 101 12.01 4.38 7.90
N TYR A 102 12.05 5.70 7.69
CA TYR A 102 10.84 6.52 7.68
C TYR A 102 9.96 6.20 6.48
N PHE A 103 10.53 5.98 5.29
CA PHE A 103 9.77 5.56 4.11
C PHE A 103 9.05 4.23 4.33
N LEU A 104 9.73 3.26 4.94
CA LEU A 104 9.09 1.99 5.28
C LEU A 104 7.93 2.19 6.29
N LEU A 105 8.09 3.06 7.30
CA LEU A 105 7.03 3.38 8.27
C LEU A 105 5.80 4.01 7.59
N ILE A 106 6.04 4.87 6.61
CA ILE A 106 4.99 5.48 5.79
C ILE A 106 4.26 4.41 4.96
N GLY A 107 5.00 3.48 4.36
CA GLY A 107 4.43 2.34 3.65
C GLY A 107 3.55 1.45 4.52
N VAL A 108 3.98 1.20 5.77
CA VAL A 108 3.15 0.50 6.77
C VAL A 108 1.86 1.28 7.06
N GLY A 109 1.96 2.60 7.20
CA GLY A 109 0.80 3.50 7.37
C GLY A 109 -0.22 3.39 6.24
N PHE A 110 0.24 3.51 4.99
CA PHE A 110 -0.61 3.37 3.81
C PHE A 110 -1.25 1.99 3.71
N GLY A 111 -0.45 0.93 3.83
CA GLY A 111 -0.95 -0.46 3.76
C GLY A 111 -1.98 -0.76 4.84
N CYS A 112 -1.69 -0.38 6.10
CA CYS A 112 -2.63 -0.61 7.21
C CYS A 112 -3.93 0.18 7.04
N GLY A 113 -3.85 1.42 6.53
CA GLY A 113 -5.03 2.24 6.23
C GLY A 113 -5.90 1.60 5.15
N TYR A 114 -5.27 1.09 4.09
CA TYR A 114 -5.96 0.38 3.00
C TYR A 114 -6.68 -0.87 3.51
N PHE A 115 -5.99 -1.71 4.28
CA PHE A 115 -6.55 -2.93 4.87
C PHE A 115 -7.75 -2.61 5.77
N PHE A 116 -7.60 -1.63 6.68
CA PHE A 116 -8.66 -1.27 7.60
C PHE A 116 -9.90 -0.72 6.89
N ARG A 117 -9.69 0.10 5.85
CA ARG A 117 -10.76 0.61 4.98
C ARG A 117 -11.52 -0.55 4.32
N ASN A 118 -10.81 -1.47 3.68
CA ASN A 118 -11.43 -2.59 2.97
C ASN A 118 -12.20 -3.53 3.91
N VAL A 119 -11.65 -3.78 5.10
CA VAL A 119 -12.34 -4.53 6.15
C VAL A 119 -13.65 -3.84 6.57
N ILE A 120 -13.62 -2.52 6.82
CA ILE A 120 -14.84 -1.77 7.18
C ILE A 120 -15.88 -1.88 6.05
N LEU A 121 -15.47 -1.73 4.79
CA LEU A 121 -16.39 -1.79 3.66
C LEU A 121 -17.07 -3.15 3.51
N ILE A 122 -16.38 -4.25 3.83
CA ILE A 122 -16.92 -5.61 3.66
C ILE A 122 -17.70 -6.07 4.90
N TRP A 123 -17.21 -5.79 6.11
CA TRP A 123 -17.78 -6.33 7.34
C TRP A 123 -18.72 -5.38 8.07
N TYR A 124 -18.73 -4.07 7.74
CA TYR A 124 -19.76 -3.17 8.23
C TYR A 124 -21.03 -3.28 7.38
N HIS A 125 -22.03 -4.00 7.90
CA HIS A 125 -23.21 -4.41 7.15
C HIS A 125 -23.90 -3.28 6.36
N PRO A 126 -24.15 -2.07 6.90
CA PRO A 126 -24.75 -0.98 6.13
C PRO A 126 -23.91 -0.54 4.91
N LEU A 127 -22.59 -0.48 5.04
CA LEU A 127 -21.69 -0.13 3.93
C LEU A 127 -21.57 -1.28 2.94
N SER A 128 -21.48 -2.52 3.45
CA SER A 128 -21.40 -3.73 2.63
C SER A 128 -22.65 -3.94 1.78
N SER A 129 -23.85 -3.70 2.32
CA SER A 129 -25.10 -3.75 1.56
C SER A 129 -25.22 -2.61 0.56
N PHE A 130 -24.88 -1.38 0.96
CA PHE A 130 -25.00 -0.19 0.11
C PHE A 130 -24.05 -0.25 -1.09
N PHE A 131 -22.81 -0.63 -0.83
CA PHE A 131 -21.80 -0.86 -1.85
C PHE A 131 -21.71 -2.33 -2.22
N GLY A 132 -22.80 -3.13 -2.19
CA GLY A 132 -22.86 -4.55 -2.58
C GLY A 132 -21.57 -5.38 -2.50
N TYR A 133 -20.87 -5.30 -1.38
CA TYR A 133 -19.73 -6.15 -1.00
C TYR A 133 -20.19 -7.40 -0.24
N SER A 134 -21.50 -7.62 -0.14
CA SER A 134 -22.11 -8.81 0.48
C SER A 134 -21.70 -10.14 -0.18
N GLN A 135 -21.18 -10.11 -1.41
CA GLN A 135 -20.60 -11.29 -2.05
C GLN A 135 -19.24 -11.68 -1.43
N PHE A 136 -18.49 -10.72 -0.88
CA PHE A 136 -17.20 -10.95 -0.22
C PHE A 136 -17.34 -11.39 1.25
N SER A 137 -18.49 -11.16 1.89
CA SER A 137 -18.74 -11.69 3.25
C SER A 137 -18.87 -13.21 3.26
N ASN A 138 -19.19 -13.83 2.11
CA ASN A 138 -19.33 -15.28 1.94
C ASN A 138 -18.08 -15.94 1.33
N PHE A 139 -17.14 -15.16 0.79
CA PHE A 139 -15.89 -15.68 0.24
C PHE A 139 -14.96 -16.11 1.40
N ILE A 140 -14.22 -17.22 1.21
CA ILE A 140 -13.37 -17.83 2.25
C ILE A 140 -12.50 -16.75 2.88
N THR A 141 -12.81 -16.40 4.12
CA THR A 141 -12.25 -15.27 4.89
C THR A 141 -10.73 -15.26 4.91
N GLY A 142 -10.09 -16.43 4.85
CA GLY A 142 -8.63 -16.55 4.78
C GLY A 142 -8.00 -16.03 3.47
N PHE A 143 -8.65 -16.22 2.33
CA PHE A 143 -8.09 -15.81 1.03
C PHE A 143 -8.11 -14.28 0.86
N PHE A 144 -9.21 -13.64 1.26
CA PHE A 144 -9.32 -12.18 1.30
C PHE A 144 -8.27 -11.56 2.22
N ILE A 145 -8.11 -12.11 3.44
CA ILE A 145 -7.10 -11.63 4.40
C ILE A 145 -5.68 -11.80 3.83
N ALA A 146 -5.37 -12.94 3.19
CA ALA A 146 -4.06 -13.17 2.57
C ALA A 146 -3.76 -12.16 1.45
N GLN A 147 -4.74 -11.85 0.60
CA GLN A 147 -4.61 -10.85 -0.46
C GLN A 147 -4.37 -9.45 0.12
N GLU A 148 -5.09 -9.07 1.18
CA GLU A 148 -4.89 -7.78 1.83
C GLU A 148 -3.52 -7.69 2.53
N ILE A 149 -3.05 -8.76 3.17
CA ILE A 149 -1.70 -8.80 3.77
C ILE A 149 -0.63 -8.62 2.69
N LEU A 150 -0.75 -9.33 1.57
CA LEU A 150 0.18 -9.18 0.45
C LEU A 150 0.16 -7.74 -0.10
N HIS A 151 -1.00 -7.08 -0.07
CA HIS A 151 -1.10 -5.69 -0.49
C HIS A 151 -0.38 -4.72 0.46
N ILE A 152 -0.53 -4.92 1.78
CA ILE A 152 0.24 -4.16 2.78
C ILE A 152 1.73 -4.30 2.49
N LEU A 153 2.18 -5.52 2.18
CA LEU A 153 3.59 -5.79 1.87
C LEU A 153 4.07 -5.08 0.60
N ILE A 154 3.25 -5.01 -0.44
CA ILE A 154 3.57 -4.24 -1.67
C ILE A 154 3.73 -2.76 -1.35
N PHE A 155 2.83 -2.17 -0.55
CA PHE A 155 2.96 -0.78 -0.11
C PHE A 155 4.26 -0.52 0.65
N ILE A 156 4.66 -1.44 1.52
CA ILE A 156 5.93 -1.35 2.26
C ILE A 156 7.12 -1.42 1.31
N VAL A 157 7.14 -2.37 0.39
CA VAL A 157 8.23 -2.56 -0.58
C VAL A 157 8.36 -1.36 -1.52
N SER A 158 7.25 -0.89 -2.10
CA SER A 158 7.22 0.27 -2.98
C SER A 158 7.67 1.54 -2.24
N SER A 159 7.21 1.74 -1.00
CA SER A 159 7.67 2.87 -0.18
C SER A 159 9.17 2.78 0.12
N GLY A 160 9.68 1.58 0.38
CA GLY A 160 11.12 1.35 0.51
C GLY A 160 11.90 1.78 -0.74
N PHE A 161 11.43 1.41 -1.94
CA PHE A 161 12.07 1.82 -3.20
C PHE A 161 12.02 3.33 -3.43
N LEU A 162 10.92 3.98 -3.07
CA LEU A 162 10.83 5.45 -3.08
C LEU A 162 11.87 6.07 -2.14
N GLY A 163 12.04 5.52 -0.94
CA GLY A 163 13.05 5.96 0.01
C GLY A 163 14.47 5.81 -0.54
N ILE A 164 14.80 4.68 -1.16
CA ILE A 164 16.09 4.46 -1.82
C ILE A 164 16.28 5.42 -3.00
N GLY A 165 15.25 5.64 -3.81
CA GLY A 165 15.29 6.56 -4.92
C GLY A 165 15.65 7.98 -4.48
N LEU A 166 15.05 8.45 -3.39
CA LEU A 166 15.33 9.76 -2.83
C LEU A 166 16.72 9.86 -2.20
N ILE A 167 17.19 8.82 -1.50
CA ILE A 167 18.58 8.77 -1.00
C ILE A 167 19.57 8.86 -2.16
N ARG A 168 19.33 8.12 -3.24
CA ARG A 168 20.17 8.15 -4.45
C ARG A 168 20.17 9.52 -5.12
N LEU A 169 19.02 10.18 -5.21
CA LEU A 169 18.91 11.55 -5.74
C LEU A 169 19.71 12.54 -4.89
N GLN A 170 19.63 12.44 -3.55
CA GLN A 170 20.43 13.28 -2.64
C GLN A 170 21.94 13.04 -2.80
N LYS A 171 22.36 11.81 -3.09
CA LYS A 171 23.77 11.42 -3.37
C LYS A 171 24.19 11.68 -4.83
N ASN A 172 23.46 12.50 -5.58
CA ASN A 172 23.72 12.84 -6.97
C ASN A 172 23.70 11.66 -7.97
N GLN A 173 23.16 10.49 -7.58
CA GLN A 173 22.97 9.31 -8.43
C GLN A 173 21.64 9.40 -9.20
N LYS A 174 21.51 10.41 -10.07
CA LYS A 174 20.23 10.83 -10.68
C LYS A 174 19.50 9.71 -11.42
N PHE A 175 20.17 9.02 -12.34
CA PHE A 175 19.56 7.94 -13.14
C PHE A 175 19.05 6.78 -12.27
N ALA A 176 19.90 6.27 -11.38
CA ALA A 176 19.55 5.16 -10.49
C ALA A 176 18.47 5.55 -9.46
N GLY A 177 18.39 6.84 -9.08
CA GLY A 177 17.33 7.38 -8.24
C GLY A 177 15.98 7.39 -8.96
N ILE A 178 15.92 7.94 -10.17
CA ILE A 178 14.71 7.97 -11.00
C ILE A 178 14.21 6.55 -11.30
N LEU A 179 15.10 5.62 -11.64
CA LEU A 179 14.74 4.23 -11.91
C LEU A 179 14.11 3.54 -10.70
N SER A 180 14.60 3.84 -9.48
CA SER A 180 14.04 3.27 -8.25
C SER A 180 12.63 3.80 -7.97
N ILE A 181 12.40 5.09 -8.26
CA ILE A 181 11.08 5.71 -8.14
C ILE A 181 10.12 5.10 -9.16
N PHE A 182 10.54 4.99 -10.43
CA PHE A 182 9.73 4.37 -11.48
C PHE A 182 9.36 2.93 -11.15
N PHE A 183 10.31 2.14 -10.64
CA PHE A 183 10.05 0.76 -10.22
C PHE A 183 8.99 0.65 -9.10
N ALA A 184 9.02 1.57 -8.12
CA ALA A 184 8.00 1.63 -7.08
C ALA A 184 6.60 1.90 -7.64
N PHE A 185 6.49 2.81 -8.62
CA PHE A 185 5.23 3.09 -9.30
C PHE A 185 4.73 1.90 -10.12
N CYS A 186 5.60 1.24 -10.88
CA CYS A 186 5.22 0.05 -11.65
C CYS A 186 4.67 -1.08 -10.78
N LEU A 187 5.24 -1.31 -9.59
CA LEU A 187 4.72 -2.34 -8.68
C LEU A 187 3.30 -2.04 -8.20
N LEU A 188 3.00 -0.78 -7.88
CA LEU A 188 1.65 -0.35 -7.47
C LEU A 188 0.65 -0.42 -8.62
N GLU A 189 1.04 0.03 -9.81
CA GLU A 189 0.20 -0.01 -11.02
C GLU A 189 -0.14 -1.43 -11.45
N ILE A 190 0.82 -2.36 -11.41
CA ILE A 190 0.56 -3.77 -11.74
C ILE A 190 -0.45 -4.37 -10.75
N ASP A 191 -0.32 -4.08 -9.45
CA ASP A 191 -1.31 -4.55 -8.45
C ASP A 191 -2.69 -3.96 -8.69
N ALA A 192 -2.80 -2.64 -8.92
CA ALA A 192 -4.06 -1.98 -9.21
C ALA A 192 -4.74 -2.53 -10.47
N LEU A 193 -4.00 -2.64 -11.58
CA LEU A 193 -4.51 -3.13 -12.86
C LEU A 193 -5.03 -4.58 -12.76
N VAL A 194 -4.33 -5.44 -12.01
CA VAL A 194 -4.80 -6.80 -11.78
C VAL A 194 -6.09 -6.84 -10.96
N ARG A 195 -6.24 -5.97 -9.95
CA ARG A 195 -7.49 -5.87 -9.17
C ARG A 195 -8.69 -5.42 -10.02
N VAL A 196 -8.49 -4.48 -10.94
CA VAL A 196 -9.53 -4.06 -11.89
C VAL A 196 -9.97 -5.23 -12.77
N LEU A 197 -9.00 -5.90 -13.40
CA LEU A 197 -9.28 -7.05 -14.27
C LEU A 197 -10.04 -8.14 -13.50
N PHE A 198 -9.68 -8.36 -12.24
CA PHE A 198 -10.37 -9.27 -11.34
C PHE A 198 -11.83 -8.87 -11.07
N GLN A 199 -12.07 -7.60 -10.74
CA GLN A 199 -13.39 -7.13 -10.31
C GLN A 199 -14.42 -7.08 -11.45
N TYR A 200 -13.98 -6.85 -12.70
CA TYR A 200 -14.88 -6.63 -13.84
C TYR A 200 -14.92 -7.78 -14.85
N MET A 201 -14.05 -8.79 -14.76
CA MET A 201 -14.07 -9.95 -15.66
C MET A 201 -14.20 -11.27 -14.87
N PRO A 202 -15.43 -11.73 -14.56
CA PRO A 202 -15.68 -12.92 -13.73
C PRO A 202 -15.02 -14.21 -14.26
N SER A 203 -14.84 -14.33 -15.58
CA SER A 203 -14.13 -15.44 -16.23
C SER A 203 -12.64 -15.52 -15.86
N PHE A 204 -12.08 -14.49 -15.22
CA PHE A 204 -10.72 -14.44 -14.69
C PHE A 204 -10.60 -14.91 -13.22
N ALA A 205 -11.65 -15.46 -12.60
CA ALA A 205 -11.56 -16.00 -11.24
C ALA A 205 -10.40 -17.01 -11.07
N PHE A 206 -10.13 -17.84 -12.07
CA PHE A 206 -8.95 -18.72 -12.10
C PHE A 206 -7.63 -17.93 -12.12
N LEU A 207 -7.54 -16.90 -12.97
CA LEU A 207 -6.38 -16.00 -13.03
C LEU A 207 -6.19 -15.19 -11.73
N SER A 208 -7.26 -14.93 -10.98
CA SER A 208 -7.19 -14.31 -9.65
C SER A 208 -6.54 -15.21 -8.62
N ALA A 209 -6.86 -16.50 -8.64
CA ALA A 209 -6.22 -17.49 -7.79
C ALA A 209 -4.74 -17.64 -8.18
N VAL A 210 -4.43 -17.72 -9.48
CA VAL A 210 -3.03 -17.76 -9.97
C VAL A 210 -2.27 -16.48 -9.60
N TYR A 211 -2.90 -15.32 -9.68
CA TYR A 211 -2.26 -14.06 -9.28
C TYR A 211 -1.97 -14.03 -7.77
N VAL A 212 -2.96 -14.30 -6.92
CA VAL A 212 -2.82 -14.23 -5.46
C VAL A 212 -1.91 -15.33 -4.92
N ILE A 213 -1.95 -16.54 -5.50
CA ILE A 213 -1.17 -17.70 -5.02
C ILE A 213 0.24 -17.68 -5.61
N SER A 214 0.44 -17.14 -6.81
CA SER A 214 1.70 -17.30 -7.55
C SER A 214 2.40 -15.96 -7.84
N ILE A 215 1.72 -15.02 -8.48
CA ILE A 215 2.36 -13.80 -9.01
C ILE A 215 2.59 -12.77 -7.90
N LEU A 216 1.61 -12.54 -7.04
CA LEU A 216 1.65 -11.57 -5.94
C LEU A 216 2.74 -11.94 -4.91
N PRO A 217 2.87 -13.21 -4.46
CA PRO A 217 3.97 -13.61 -3.59
C PRO A 217 5.33 -13.52 -4.28
N LEU A 218 5.41 -13.85 -5.57
CA LEU A 218 6.65 -13.74 -6.34
C LEU A 218 7.10 -12.27 -6.48
N LEU A 219 6.19 -11.36 -6.81
CA LEU A 219 6.46 -9.92 -6.87
C LEU A 219 6.94 -9.40 -5.52
N PHE A 220 6.32 -9.85 -4.43
CA PHE A 220 6.77 -9.51 -3.08
C PHE A 220 8.19 -10.02 -2.79
N ILE A 221 8.48 -11.30 -3.08
CA ILE A 221 9.81 -11.90 -2.84
C ILE A 221 10.87 -11.17 -3.66
N LEU A 222 10.64 -10.99 -4.96
CA LEU A 222 11.58 -10.30 -5.85
C LEU A 222 11.76 -8.84 -5.42
N GLY A 223 10.67 -8.13 -5.16
CA GLY A 223 10.69 -6.76 -4.67
C GLY A 223 11.46 -6.63 -3.36
N GLY A 224 11.24 -7.53 -2.40
CA GLY A 224 11.96 -7.58 -1.12
C GLY A 224 13.46 -7.86 -1.28
N ILE A 225 13.84 -8.81 -2.14
CA ILE A 225 15.25 -9.11 -2.44
C ILE A 225 15.94 -7.90 -3.07
N PHE A 226 15.33 -7.30 -4.09
CA PHE A 226 15.90 -6.13 -4.76
C PHE A 226 15.99 -4.92 -3.82
N LEU A 227 15.00 -4.75 -2.94
CA LEU A 227 15.01 -3.71 -1.93
C LEU A 227 16.14 -3.92 -0.93
N TRP A 228 16.32 -5.15 -0.44
CA TRP A 228 17.39 -5.51 0.48
C TRP A 228 18.78 -5.28 -0.12
N ILE A 229 19.01 -5.72 -1.35
CA ILE A 229 20.27 -5.49 -2.07
C ILE A 229 20.53 -3.99 -2.21
N SER A 230 19.51 -3.25 -2.63
CA SER A 230 19.61 -1.80 -2.83
C SER A 230 19.88 -1.07 -1.51
N TYR A 231 19.25 -1.48 -0.41
CA TYR A 231 19.50 -0.95 0.93
C TYR A 231 20.93 -1.22 1.37
N ARG A 232 21.40 -2.47 1.30
CA ARG A 232 22.78 -2.85 1.70
C ARG A 232 23.85 -2.10 0.91
N HIS A 233 23.61 -1.85 -0.37
CA HIS A 233 24.54 -1.11 -1.20
C HIS A 233 24.62 0.38 -0.81
N GLN A 234 23.49 0.98 -0.41
CA GLN A 234 23.48 2.34 0.11
C GLN A 234 24.05 2.42 1.53
N GLU A 235 23.85 1.38 2.34
CA GLU A 235 24.40 1.27 3.69
C GLU A 235 25.93 1.26 3.71
N LYS A 236 26.57 0.59 2.74
CA LYS A 236 28.04 0.58 2.60
C LYS A 236 28.64 1.89 2.08
N LYS A 237 27.83 2.81 1.55
CA LYS A 237 28.26 4.08 0.94
C LYS A 237 28.08 5.29 1.88
N GLU A 238 27.60 5.06 3.09
CA GLU A 238 27.56 6.03 4.21
C GLU A 238 28.61 5.65 5.24
#